data_AF-A0A3P1C2C3-F1
#
_entry.id   AF-A0A3P1C2C3-F1
#
_cell.length_a   1.000
_cell.length_b   1.000
_cell.length_c   1.000
_cell.angle_alpha   90.00
_cell.angle_beta   90.00
_cell.angle_gamma   90.00
#
_symmetry.space_group_name_H-M   'P 1'
#
loop_
_entity.id
_entity.type
_entity.pdbx_description
1 polymer ?
#
loop_
_entity_poly.entity_id
_entity_poly.type
_entity_poly.pdbx_seq_one_letter_code
_entity_poly.pdbx_strand_id
1 'polypeptide(L)'
;MKTYLLLSYKLLFVTFTFAQSSQPLLSVSRFEGERGDQVATAVFSGFTNSKRVKMTDPETIAEIGRKGLETTIVKTPAYLITGRVNAVNFGNHSSTTTNGKSTYYHDCEVVIELKLTNVVTNETQTRMLSSSRSSTSNHNDAFLGAMQGLSSRANSYARERFPATLSILQILEESDRKGIVSFRAEGEGLSVVSSSTDVIIMSIKNKTRISIKHRYEVTRPDGTTRWIEEDAAEAKITKLEGSDETESKTAICSVTKGGEKLRDLWNKKATLVLVTTN
;
A
#
# COMPACT_ATOMS: atom_id res chain seq x y z
N MET A 1 28.55 -46.97 30.69
CA MET A 1 27.81 -47.31 29.46
C MET A 1 26.47 -46.57 29.50
N LYS A 2 26.28 -45.60 28.60
CA LYS A 2 25.02 -45.08 28.03
C LYS A 2 23.79 -44.87 28.95
N THR A 3 23.43 -43.60 29.21
CA THR A 3 22.18 -42.95 28.73
C THR A 3 22.10 -41.49 29.20
N TYR A 4 22.72 -40.58 28.45
CA TYR A 4 22.42 -39.14 28.46
C TYR A 4 22.21 -38.72 27.01
N LEU A 5 21.00 -38.91 26.46
CA LEU A 5 20.68 -38.45 25.10
C LEU A 5 19.17 -38.47 24.81
N LEU A 6 18.38 -37.76 25.61
CA LEU A 6 16.97 -37.46 25.28
C LEU A 6 16.58 -36.05 25.72
N LEU A 7 17.48 -35.06 25.58
CA LEU A 7 17.20 -33.66 25.89
C LEU A 7 17.55 -32.68 24.76
N SER A 8 17.43 -33.12 23.49
CA SER A 8 17.73 -32.28 22.33
C SER A 8 16.64 -32.25 21.24
N TYR A 9 15.40 -32.64 21.57
CA TYR A 9 14.26 -32.63 20.62
C TYR A 9 13.18 -31.56 20.91
N LYS A 10 13.49 -30.55 21.74
CA LYS A 10 12.65 -29.36 21.96
C LYS A 10 13.26 -28.07 21.41
N LEU A 11 14.12 -28.19 20.41
CA LEU A 11 14.88 -27.08 19.85
C LEU A 11 14.73 -27.04 18.33
N LEU A 12 13.51 -27.13 17.81
CA LEU A 12 13.16 -26.83 16.41
C LEU A 12 11.64 -26.91 16.18
N PHE A 13 10.89 -26.05 16.87
CA PHE A 13 9.65 -25.51 16.30
C PHE A 13 9.69 -24.00 16.51
N VAL A 14 10.70 -23.36 15.92
CA VAL A 14 10.48 -22.03 15.39
C VAL A 14 9.48 -22.26 14.27
N THR A 15 8.19 -22.11 14.56
CA THR A 15 7.21 -21.88 13.52
C THR A 15 7.62 -20.56 12.88
N PHE A 16 8.48 -20.65 11.87
CA PHE A 16 8.52 -19.65 10.81
C PHE A 16 7.11 -19.70 10.21
N THR A 17 6.20 -18.89 10.74
CA THR A 17 5.11 -18.36 9.94
C THR A 17 5.80 -17.63 8.80
N PHE A 18 6.04 -18.36 7.70
CA PHE A 18 6.36 -17.74 6.43
C PHE A 18 5.28 -16.70 6.21
N ALA A 19 5.66 -15.42 6.22
CA ALA A 19 4.80 -14.34 5.79
C ALA A 19 4.53 -14.60 4.30
N GLN A 20 3.51 -15.39 4.00
CA GLN A 20 2.98 -15.50 2.67
C GLN A 20 2.50 -14.10 2.31
N SER A 21 3.20 -13.48 1.37
CA SER A 21 2.96 -12.10 0.99
C SER A 21 1.47 -11.88 0.74
N SER A 22 0.88 -11.00 1.54
CA SER A 22 -0.56 -10.74 1.62
C SER A 22 -1.03 -9.76 0.54
N GLN A 23 -0.07 -9.14 -0.17
CA GLN A 23 -0.33 -8.17 -1.22
C GLN A 23 -1.13 -8.81 -2.37
N PRO A 24 -2.29 -8.24 -2.72
CA PRO A 24 -3.05 -8.72 -3.86
C PRO A 24 -2.27 -8.49 -5.16
N LEU A 25 -2.39 -9.44 -6.08
CA LEU A 25 -1.82 -9.33 -7.42
C LEU A 25 -2.78 -8.52 -8.30
N LEU A 26 -2.26 -7.46 -8.90
CA LEU A 26 -2.98 -6.52 -9.76
C LEU A 26 -2.39 -6.53 -11.17
N SER A 27 -3.20 -6.19 -12.15
CA SER A 27 -2.74 -5.87 -13.49
C SER A 27 -3.35 -4.57 -14.00
N VAL A 28 -2.59 -3.84 -14.80
CA VAL A 28 -3.04 -2.60 -15.46
C VAL A 28 -3.12 -2.88 -16.94
N SER A 29 -4.31 -2.72 -17.50
CA SER A 29 -4.51 -2.71 -18.94
C SER A 29 -4.23 -1.32 -19.52
N ARG A 30 -4.08 -1.28 -20.85
CA ARG A 30 -4.03 -0.03 -21.60
C ARG A 30 -5.24 0.85 -21.31
N PHE A 31 -5.02 2.14 -21.13
CA PHE A 31 -6.11 3.12 -20.99
C PHE A 31 -6.61 3.52 -22.38
N GLU A 32 -7.92 3.69 -22.52
CA GLU A 32 -8.54 4.23 -23.73
C GLU A 32 -8.29 5.74 -23.84
N GLY A 33 -8.13 6.25 -25.07
CA GLY A 33 -7.98 7.70 -25.33
C GLY A 33 -6.54 8.16 -25.60
N GLU A 34 -6.36 9.47 -25.70
CA GLU A 34 -5.07 10.09 -26.03
C GLU A 34 -4.01 9.73 -24.98
N ARG A 35 -2.82 9.31 -25.44
CA ARG A 35 -1.67 8.98 -24.56
C ARG A 35 -1.98 7.92 -23.49
N GLY A 36 -2.91 7.00 -23.80
CA GLY A 36 -3.34 5.94 -22.88
C GLY A 36 -2.22 5.04 -22.37
N ASP A 37 -1.18 4.76 -23.16
CA ASP A 37 -0.04 3.93 -22.75
C ASP A 37 0.84 4.63 -21.70
N GLN A 38 1.09 5.93 -21.88
CA GLN A 38 1.86 6.75 -20.93
C GLN A 38 1.09 6.90 -19.61
N VAL A 39 -0.23 7.10 -19.69
CA VAL A 39 -1.12 7.14 -18.53
C VAL A 39 -1.13 5.81 -17.79
N ALA A 40 -1.26 4.68 -18.51
CA ALA A 40 -1.22 3.34 -17.92
C ALA A 40 0.09 3.10 -17.18
N THR A 41 1.23 3.51 -17.76
CA THR A 41 2.55 3.43 -17.13
C THR A 41 2.64 4.28 -15.85
N ALA A 42 2.07 5.49 -15.85
CA ALA A 42 2.03 6.35 -14.67
C ALA A 42 1.18 5.72 -13.55
N VAL A 43 0.01 5.16 -13.89
CA VAL A 43 -0.86 4.45 -12.94
C VAL A 43 -0.15 3.19 -12.40
N PHE A 44 0.43 2.37 -13.27
CA PHE A 44 1.21 1.19 -12.89
C PHE A 44 2.33 1.55 -11.90
N SER A 45 3.08 2.61 -12.18
CA SER A 45 4.14 3.11 -11.32
C SER A 45 3.59 3.55 -9.96
N GLY A 46 2.46 4.25 -9.94
CA GLY A 46 1.81 4.68 -8.71
C GLY A 46 1.38 3.50 -7.82
N PHE A 47 0.75 2.49 -8.40
CA PHE A 47 0.36 1.27 -7.68
C PHE A 47 1.58 0.48 -7.21
N THR A 48 2.64 0.35 -8.01
CA THR A 48 3.90 -0.29 -7.59
C THR A 48 4.54 0.46 -6.42
N ASN A 49 4.63 1.78 -6.51
CA ASN A 49 5.20 2.65 -5.47
C ASN A 49 4.39 2.67 -4.17
N SER A 50 3.13 2.24 -4.21
CA SER A 50 2.35 2.04 -2.99
C SER A 50 2.94 0.96 -2.10
N LYS A 51 3.65 -0.02 -2.70
CA LYS A 51 4.12 -1.24 -2.02
C LYS A 51 2.98 -1.96 -1.26
N ARG A 52 1.72 -1.76 -1.65
CA ARG A 52 0.53 -2.42 -1.09
C ARG A 52 0.05 -3.59 -1.94
N VAL A 53 0.50 -3.64 -3.18
CA VAL A 53 0.04 -4.57 -4.21
C VAL A 53 1.24 -5.09 -4.96
N LYS A 54 1.09 -6.27 -5.56
CA LYS A 54 2.04 -6.77 -6.56
C LYS A 54 1.47 -6.47 -7.92
N MET A 55 2.29 -5.89 -8.79
CA MET A 55 1.88 -5.68 -10.18
C MET A 55 2.35 -6.85 -11.03
N THR A 56 1.51 -7.26 -11.98
CA THR A 56 1.88 -8.16 -13.07
C THR A 56 1.84 -7.40 -14.38
N ASP A 57 2.79 -7.71 -15.25
CA ASP A 57 2.89 -7.05 -16.55
C ASP A 57 1.67 -7.42 -17.42
N PRO A 58 0.99 -6.45 -18.06
CA PRO A 58 -0.02 -6.74 -19.07
C PRO A 58 0.44 -7.71 -20.17
N GLU A 59 1.73 -7.74 -20.54
CA GLU A 59 2.25 -8.72 -21.51
C GLU A 59 2.16 -10.17 -20.98
N THR A 60 2.39 -10.37 -19.68
CA THR A 60 2.23 -11.69 -19.05
C THR A 60 0.78 -12.16 -19.14
N ILE A 61 -0.20 -11.26 -19.04
CA ILE A 61 -1.63 -11.62 -19.19
C ILE A 61 -2.01 -11.91 -20.63
N ALA A 62 -1.53 -11.10 -21.57
CA ALA A 62 -1.76 -11.35 -23.00
C ALA A 62 -1.16 -12.69 -23.44
N GLU A 63 0.00 -13.06 -22.88
CA GLU A 63 0.67 -14.33 -23.14
C GLU A 63 -0.08 -15.53 -22.52
N ILE A 64 -0.69 -15.39 -21.33
CA ILE A 64 -1.61 -16.40 -20.75
C ILE A 64 -2.79 -16.67 -21.68
N GLY A 65 -3.41 -15.61 -22.22
CA GLY A 65 -4.53 -15.74 -23.15
C GLY A 65 -4.14 -16.41 -24.47
N ARG A 66 -2.88 -16.28 -24.89
CA ARG A 66 -2.37 -16.83 -26.16
C ARG A 66 -1.82 -18.26 -26.05
N LYS A 67 -1.23 -18.64 -24.92
CA LYS A 67 -0.54 -19.94 -24.74
C LYS A 67 -1.39 -21.03 -24.12
N GLY A 68 -2.56 -20.70 -23.57
CA GLY A 68 -3.38 -21.68 -22.85
C GLY A 68 -2.75 -22.08 -21.51
N LEU A 69 -3.61 -22.52 -20.60
CA LEU A 69 -3.33 -22.77 -19.17
C LEU A 69 -2.44 -24.01 -18.89
N GLU A 70 -1.64 -24.49 -19.84
CA GLU A 70 -1.14 -25.87 -19.75
C GLU A 70 0.13 -26.12 -18.95
N THR A 71 0.98 -25.13 -18.61
CA THR A 71 2.25 -25.49 -17.92
C THR A 71 2.82 -24.45 -16.96
N THR A 72 2.10 -23.41 -16.59
CA THR A 72 2.59 -22.49 -15.56
C THR A 72 1.47 -22.21 -14.58
N ILE A 73 1.72 -22.44 -13.28
CA ILE A 73 0.87 -21.97 -12.20
C ILE A 73 0.97 -20.44 -12.19
N VAL A 74 0.35 -19.80 -13.19
CA VAL A 74 0.33 -18.35 -13.29
C VAL A 74 -0.69 -17.86 -12.31
N LYS A 75 -0.24 -17.06 -11.35
CA LYS A 75 -1.14 -16.42 -10.40
C LYS A 75 -2.03 -15.47 -11.19
N THR A 76 -3.30 -15.83 -11.35
CA THR A 76 -4.32 -14.93 -11.90
C THR A 76 -4.38 -13.68 -11.02
N PRO A 77 -4.39 -12.47 -11.61
CA PRO A 77 -4.53 -11.25 -10.81
C PRO A 77 -5.87 -11.27 -10.08
N ALA A 78 -5.86 -10.88 -8.81
CA ALA A 78 -7.08 -10.73 -8.02
C ALA A 78 -7.88 -9.50 -8.48
N TYR A 79 -7.20 -8.49 -9.04
CA TYR A 79 -7.80 -7.26 -9.52
C TYR A 79 -7.26 -6.82 -10.87
N LEU A 80 -8.14 -6.25 -11.68
CA LEU A 80 -7.83 -5.64 -12.96
C LEU A 80 -8.07 -4.13 -12.92
N ILE A 81 -7.09 -3.35 -13.35
CA ILE A 81 -7.18 -1.91 -13.53
C ILE A 81 -7.35 -1.62 -15.02
N THR A 82 -8.44 -0.94 -15.36
CA THR A 82 -8.70 -0.38 -16.69
C THR A 82 -9.03 1.10 -16.54
N GLY A 83 -9.17 1.82 -17.65
CA GLY A 83 -9.61 3.20 -17.58
C GLY A 83 -9.61 3.92 -18.90
N ARG A 84 -10.04 5.19 -18.84
CA ARG A 84 -10.12 6.09 -19.98
C ARG A 84 -9.47 7.42 -19.64
N VAL A 85 -8.70 7.96 -20.57
CA VAL A 85 -8.19 9.32 -20.53
C VAL A 85 -9.33 10.25 -20.97
N ASN A 86 -9.79 11.07 -20.05
CA ASN A 86 -10.90 11.99 -20.27
C ASN A 86 -10.42 13.35 -20.79
N ALA A 87 -9.25 13.81 -20.32
CA ALA A 87 -8.65 15.05 -20.81
C ALA A 87 -7.12 15.05 -20.64
N VAL A 88 -6.44 15.69 -21.59
CA VAL A 88 -5.04 16.11 -21.51
C VAL A 88 -5.03 17.60 -21.85
N ASN A 89 -5.09 18.45 -20.83
CA ASN A 89 -5.21 19.88 -20.99
C ASN A 89 -3.82 20.53 -20.91
N PHE A 90 -3.40 21.19 -21.99
CA PHE A 90 -2.23 22.05 -22.00
C PHE A 90 -2.67 23.51 -21.91
N GLY A 91 -2.11 24.25 -20.98
CA GLY A 91 -2.28 25.70 -20.90
C GLY A 91 -0.95 26.42 -21.09
N ASN A 92 -1.08 27.68 -21.50
CA ASN A 92 0.04 28.60 -21.66
C ASN A 92 -0.21 29.78 -20.74
N HIS A 93 0.72 30.04 -19.83
CA HIS A 93 0.66 31.15 -18.89
C HIS A 93 1.86 32.06 -19.11
N SER A 94 1.61 33.36 -19.30
CA SER A 94 2.66 34.37 -19.17
C SER A 94 2.89 34.64 -17.68
N SER A 95 4.12 34.49 -17.20
CA SER A 95 4.51 35.07 -15.92
C SER A 95 5.42 36.27 -16.16
N THR A 96 5.23 37.23 -15.25
CA THR A 96 5.75 38.59 -15.12
C THR A 96 6.79 39.05 -16.14
N THR A 97 6.51 40.19 -16.78
CA THR A 97 7.44 40.89 -17.66
C THR A 97 8.52 41.57 -16.83
N THR A 98 9.74 41.04 -16.86
CA THR A 98 10.91 41.72 -16.27
C THR A 98 11.74 42.30 -17.42
N ASN A 99 11.98 43.61 -17.42
CA ASN A 99 12.71 44.32 -18.48
C ASN A 99 12.20 44.07 -19.92
N GLY A 100 10.87 44.03 -20.12
CA GLY A 100 10.27 43.86 -21.45
C GLY A 100 10.33 42.46 -22.04
N LYS A 101 10.89 41.47 -21.32
CA LYS A 101 10.86 40.06 -21.71
C LYS A 101 9.80 39.31 -20.89
N SER A 102 8.78 38.78 -21.57
CA SER A 102 7.78 37.90 -20.97
C SER A 102 8.36 36.51 -20.80
N THR A 103 8.22 35.92 -19.61
CA THR A 103 8.57 34.52 -19.40
C THR A 103 7.32 33.69 -19.53
N TYR A 104 7.30 32.73 -20.46
CA TYR A 104 6.17 31.83 -20.66
C TYR A 104 6.42 30.53 -19.92
N TYR A 105 5.37 30.02 -19.28
CA TYR A 105 5.36 28.70 -18.69
C TYR A 105 4.18 27.94 -19.26
N HIS A 106 4.41 26.67 -19.52
CA HIS A 106 3.43 25.73 -20.01
C HIS A 106 2.95 24.89 -18.84
N ASP A 107 1.64 24.73 -18.70
CA ASP A 107 1.07 23.80 -17.75
C ASP A 107 0.40 22.61 -18.43
N CYS A 108 0.32 21.50 -17.70
CA CYS A 108 -0.39 20.31 -18.14
C CYS A 108 -1.19 19.72 -17.00
N GLU A 109 -2.44 19.34 -17.30
CA GLU A 109 -3.33 18.59 -16.41
C GLU A 109 -3.89 17.38 -17.16
N VAL A 110 -3.77 16.20 -16.57
CA VAL A 110 -4.33 14.96 -17.11
C VAL A 110 -5.41 14.44 -16.19
N VAL A 111 -6.58 14.18 -16.76
CA VAL A 111 -7.77 13.69 -16.06
C VAL A 111 -8.15 12.33 -16.62
N ILE A 112 -8.27 11.34 -15.74
CA ILE A 112 -8.58 9.96 -16.10
C ILE A 112 -9.78 9.44 -15.30
N GLU A 113 -10.54 8.56 -15.92
CA GLU A 113 -11.44 7.64 -15.23
C GLU A 113 -10.70 6.31 -15.02
N LEU A 114 -10.47 5.92 -13.77
CA LEU A 114 -9.88 4.65 -13.38
C LEU A 114 -10.97 3.69 -12.93
N LYS A 115 -10.92 2.45 -13.43
CA LYS A 115 -11.81 1.34 -13.06
C LYS A 115 -11.02 0.21 -12.45
N LEU A 116 -11.33 -0.15 -11.21
CA LEU A 116 -10.77 -1.29 -10.50
C LEU A 116 -11.81 -2.39 -10.40
N THR A 117 -11.53 -3.54 -11.00
CA THR A 117 -12.45 -4.69 -11.04
C THR A 117 -11.86 -5.84 -10.23
N ASN A 118 -12.62 -6.39 -9.29
CA ASN A 118 -12.27 -7.65 -8.63
C ASN A 118 -12.59 -8.81 -9.59
N VAL A 119 -11.59 -9.60 -9.97
CA VAL A 119 -11.75 -10.66 -10.98
C VAL A 119 -12.59 -11.82 -10.45
N VAL A 120 -12.60 -12.05 -9.14
CA VAL A 120 -13.34 -13.16 -8.51
C VAL A 120 -14.81 -12.79 -8.31
N THR A 121 -15.07 -11.58 -7.82
CA THR A 121 -16.44 -11.14 -7.50
C THR A 121 -17.13 -10.39 -8.64
N ASN A 122 -16.37 -9.99 -9.67
CA ASN A 122 -16.81 -9.14 -10.78
C ASN A 122 -17.35 -7.76 -10.32
N GLU A 123 -17.01 -7.33 -9.11
CA GLU A 123 -17.36 -6.01 -8.60
C GLU A 123 -16.40 -4.96 -9.16
N THR A 124 -16.98 -3.88 -9.72
CA THR A 124 -16.22 -2.78 -10.32
C THR A 124 -16.41 -1.50 -9.52
N GLN A 125 -15.30 -0.81 -9.27
CA GLN A 125 -15.28 0.51 -8.68
C GLN A 125 -14.67 1.50 -9.65
N THR A 126 -15.26 2.69 -9.75
CA THR A 126 -14.81 3.74 -10.68
C THR A 126 -14.42 4.99 -9.90
N ARG A 127 -13.30 5.60 -10.28
CA ARG A 127 -12.76 6.80 -9.64
C ARG A 127 -12.15 7.74 -10.66
N MET A 128 -12.50 9.02 -10.57
CA MET A 128 -11.82 10.07 -11.32
C MET A 128 -10.52 10.47 -10.62
N LEU A 129 -9.41 10.49 -11.36
CA LEU A 129 -8.11 10.97 -10.88
C LEU A 129 -7.64 12.11 -11.80
N SER A 130 -7.17 13.20 -11.21
CA SER A 130 -6.53 14.30 -11.94
C SER A 130 -5.11 14.52 -11.44
N SER A 131 -4.17 14.74 -12.35
CA SER A 131 -2.84 15.19 -11.98
C SER A 131 -2.89 16.60 -11.40
N SER A 132 -1.95 16.93 -10.51
CA SER A 132 -1.70 18.33 -10.21
C SER A 132 -1.16 19.03 -11.47
N ARG A 133 -1.48 20.31 -11.64
CA ARG A 133 -0.89 21.13 -12.71
C ARG A 133 0.61 21.26 -12.49
N SER A 134 1.40 20.90 -13.50
CA SER A 134 2.85 21.08 -13.52
C SER A 134 3.20 22.20 -14.48
N SER A 135 3.99 23.19 -14.05
CA SER A 135 4.37 24.38 -14.83
C SER A 135 5.86 24.37 -15.16
N THR A 136 6.21 24.33 -16.44
CA THR A 136 7.61 24.27 -16.92
C THR A 136 7.85 25.12 -18.16
N SER A 137 9.09 25.25 -18.60
CA SER A 137 9.47 26.06 -19.77
C SER A 137 9.12 25.43 -21.13
N ASN A 138 8.68 24.16 -21.16
CA ASN A 138 8.16 23.51 -22.36
C ASN A 138 7.01 22.54 -22.03
N HIS A 139 6.20 22.21 -23.04
CA HIS A 139 5.03 21.32 -22.91
C HIS A 139 5.38 19.87 -22.54
N ASN A 140 6.55 19.35 -22.93
CA ASN A 140 6.93 17.97 -22.66
C ASN A 140 7.24 17.76 -21.17
N ASP A 141 7.98 18.68 -20.55
CA ASP A 141 8.28 18.64 -19.12
C ASP A 141 7.01 18.86 -18.29
N ALA A 142 6.07 19.69 -18.77
CA ALA A 142 4.79 19.91 -18.14
C ALA A 142 3.98 18.61 -18.13
N PHE A 143 3.95 17.90 -19.27
CA PHE A 143 3.31 16.60 -19.39
C PHE A 143 3.97 15.54 -18.50
N LEU A 144 5.30 15.45 -18.46
CA LEU A 144 6.01 14.52 -17.57
C LEU A 144 5.73 14.80 -16.10
N GLY A 145 5.68 16.08 -15.70
CA GLY A 145 5.27 16.48 -14.34
C GLY A 145 3.83 16.11 -14.03
N ALA A 146 2.91 16.26 -14.99
CA ALA A 146 1.53 15.78 -14.86
C ALA A 146 1.47 14.25 -14.67
N MET A 147 2.29 13.47 -15.39
CA MET A 147 2.41 12.02 -15.19
C MET A 147 2.94 11.65 -13.80
N GLN A 148 3.93 12.38 -13.26
CA GLN A 148 4.40 12.18 -11.88
C GLN A 148 3.30 12.50 -10.86
N GLY A 149 2.54 13.58 -11.09
CA GLY A 149 1.38 13.93 -10.27
C GLY A 149 0.32 12.83 -10.30
N LEU A 150 0.03 12.28 -11.49
CA LEU A 150 -0.93 11.18 -11.66
C LEU A 150 -0.46 9.90 -10.96
N SER A 151 0.82 9.55 -11.09
CA SER A 151 1.44 8.43 -10.35
C SER A 151 1.29 8.59 -8.83
N SER A 152 1.50 9.81 -8.31
CA SER A 152 1.31 10.12 -6.89
C SER A 152 -0.15 9.96 -6.43
N ARG A 153 -1.12 10.34 -7.29
CA ARG A 153 -2.55 10.14 -7.03
C ARG A 153 -2.94 8.66 -7.06
N ALA A 154 -2.44 7.91 -8.04
CA ALA A 154 -2.64 6.47 -8.13
C ALA A 154 -2.05 5.74 -6.92
N ASN A 155 -0.86 6.13 -6.45
CA ASN A 155 -0.28 5.63 -5.20
C ASN A 155 -1.20 5.88 -4.00
N SER A 156 -1.73 7.11 -3.87
CA SER A 156 -2.65 7.46 -2.79
C SER A 156 -3.93 6.61 -2.84
N TYR A 157 -4.51 6.43 -4.03
CA TYR A 157 -5.68 5.58 -4.25
C TYR A 157 -5.40 4.11 -3.92
N ALA A 158 -4.23 3.58 -4.31
CA ALA A 158 -3.82 2.22 -3.97
C ALA A 158 -3.71 2.02 -2.45
N ARG A 159 -3.16 3.00 -1.72
CA ARG A 159 -3.07 2.97 -0.24
C ARG A 159 -4.42 3.04 0.46
N GLU A 160 -5.36 3.77 -0.11
CA GLU A 160 -6.74 3.82 0.39
C GLU A 160 -7.45 2.48 0.18
N ARG A 161 -7.27 1.87 -0.99
CA ARG A 161 -8.00 0.65 -1.35
C ARG A 161 -7.40 -0.62 -0.76
N PHE A 162 -6.08 -0.69 -0.69
CA PHE A 162 -5.31 -1.85 -0.26
C PHE A 162 -4.55 -1.49 1.02
N PRO A 163 -5.15 -1.69 2.20
CA PRO A 163 -4.50 -1.35 3.45
C PRO A 163 -3.26 -2.22 3.69
N ALA A 164 -2.29 -1.70 4.44
CA ALA A 164 -1.19 -2.50 4.95
C ALA A 164 -1.72 -3.63 5.83
N THR A 165 -1.03 -4.76 5.78
CA THR A 165 -1.04 -5.69 6.92
C THR A 165 0.30 -5.58 7.64
N LEU A 166 0.25 -5.39 8.95
CA LEU A 166 1.41 -5.27 9.83
C LEU A 166 1.38 -6.36 10.91
N SER A 167 2.54 -6.59 11.51
CA SER A 167 2.76 -7.50 12.64
C SER A 167 3.54 -6.77 13.73
N ILE A 168 3.13 -6.92 14.99
CA ILE A 168 3.88 -6.37 16.13
C ILE A 168 5.17 -7.19 16.30
N LEU A 169 6.31 -6.51 16.19
CA LEU A 169 7.63 -7.08 16.44
C LEU A 169 7.99 -7.07 17.91
N GLN A 170 7.75 -5.93 18.56
CA GLN A 170 8.27 -5.67 19.90
C GLN A 170 7.41 -4.62 20.61
N ILE A 171 7.15 -4.83 21.90
CA ILE A 171 6.61 -3.78 22.77
C ILE A 171 7.73 -2.87 23.25
N LEU A 172 7.57 -1.56 23.08
CA LEU A 172 8.58 -0.56 23.42
C LEU A 172 8.29 0.12 24.76
N GLU A 173 7.01 0.35 25.05
CA GLU A 173 6.56 0.99 26.28
C GLU A 173 5.25 0.40 26.76
N GLU A 174 5.20 0.08 28.05
CA GLU A 174 4.01 -0.34 28.77
C GLU A 174 3.76 0.58 29.97
N SER A 175 2.49 0.73 30.32
CA SER A 175 2.04 1.48 31.49
C SER A 175 1.01 0.66 32.25
N ASP A 176 1.11 0.64 33.57
CA ASP A 176 0.16 -0.09 34.42
C ASP A 176 -1.29 0.35 34.16
N ARG A 177 -1.50 1.66 33.94
CA ARG A 177 -2.81 2.29 33.76
C ARG A 177 -3.32 2.34 32.32
N LYS A 178 -2.44 2.17 31.33
CA LYS A 178 -2.81 2.31 29.90
C LYS A 178 -2.57 1.03 29.10
N GLY A 179 -1.91 0.03 29.69
CA GLY A 179 -1.43 -1.16 29.01
C GLY A 179 -0.28 -0.84 28.05
N ILE A 180 -0.28 -1.43 26.86
CA ILE A 180 0.73 -1.15 25.84
C ILE A 180 0.55 0.29 25.33
N VAL A 181 1.60 1.10 25.43
CA VAL A 181 1.62 2.51 25.02
C VAL A 181 2.30 2.67 23.66
N SER A 182 3.37 1.93 23.41
CA SER A 182 4.04 1.94 22.12
C SER A 182 4.65 0.60 21.76
N PHE A 183 4.73 0.33 20.45
CA PHE A 183 5.28 -0.90 19.91
C PHE A 183 5.96 -0.64 18.58
N ARG A 184 6.91 -1.51 18.23
CA ARG A 184 7.49 -1.60 16.90
C ARG A 184 6.70 -2.63 16.10
N ALA A 185 6.34 -2.29 14.88
CA ALA A 185 5.70 -3.19 13.92
C ALA A 185 6.53 -3.29 12.65
N GLU A 186 6.42 -4.43 11.97
CA GLU A 186 6.86 -4.61 10.60
C GLU A 186 5.67 -4.93 9.70
N GLY A 187 5.82 -4.74 8.40
CA GLY A 187 4.82 -5.23 7.47
C GLY A 187 4.91 -4.63 6.08
N GLU A 188 4.10 -5.21 5.20
CA GLU A 188 4.13 -4.92 3.78
C GLU A 188 3.56 -3.52 3.49
N GLY A 189 4.28 -2.74 2.69
CA GLY A 189 3.88 -1.40 2.25
C GLY A 189 4.18 -0.26 3.22
N LEU A 190 4.99 -0.52 4.26
CA LEU A 190 5.70 0.56 4.93
C LEU A 190 6.72 1.15 3.94
N SER A 191 6.59 2.43 3.62
CA SER A 191 7.52 3.14 2.74
C SER A 191 7.84 4.51 3.31
N VAL A 192 9.11 4.83 3.51
CA VAL A 192 9.55 6.22 3.64
C VAL A 192 9.44 6.87 2.27
N VAL A 193 8.70 7.98 2.21
CA VAL A 193 8.77 8.89 1.07
C VAL A 193 10.02 9.72 1.30
N SER A 194 11.13 9.35 0.67
CA SER A 194 12.33 10.19 0.61
C SER A 194 12.06 11.32 -0.36
N SER A 195 11.51 12.43 0.12
CA SER A 195 11.65 13.69 -0.59
C SER A 195 12.93 14.35 -0.12
N SER A 196 13.89 14.52 -1.02
CA SER A 196 15.06 15.38 -0.86
C SER A 196 14.65 16.85 -0.79
N THR A 197 14.00 17.22 0.31
CA THR A 197 13.79 18.58 0.82
C THR A 197 12.98 18.43 2.10
N ASP A 198 13.37 19.14 3.16
CA ASP A 198 12.93 19.10 4.56
C ASP A 198 11.42 19.35 4.85
N VAL A 199 10.50 18.93 3.98
CA VAL A 199 9.08 19.32 4.06
C VAL A 199 8.12 18.12 4.09
N ILE A 200 8.54 16.89 3.76
CA ILE A 200 7.61 15.71 3.72
C ILE A 200 7.93 14.66 4.79
N ILE A 201 8.38 15.08 5.97
CA ILE A 201 8.22 14.26 7.20
C ILE A 201 6.82 14.50 7.81
N MET A 202 6.04 15.47 7.31
CA MET A 202 4.71 15.81 7.85
C MET A 202 3.55 14.97 7.31
N SER A 203 3.62 14.36 6.12
CA SER A 203 2.42 13.71 5.53
C SER A 203 2.10 12.33 6.10
N ILE A 204 3.05 11.63 6.72
CA ILE A 204 2.79 10.37 7.43
C ILE A 204 2.52 10.62 8.93
N LYS A 205 2.98 11.76 9.47
CA LYS A 205 2.98 12.04 10.90
C LYS A 205 1.60 12.10 11.57
N ASN A 206 0.50 12.28 10.84
CA ASN A 206 -0.81 12.56 11.46
C ASN A 206 -2.04 11.85 10.88
N LYS A 207 -1.94 10.99 9.86
CA LYS A 207 -3.15 10.44 9.21
C LYS A 207 -3.26 8.92 9.20
N THR A 208 -2.16 8.18 9.14
CA THR A 208 -2.26 6.71 9.07
C THR A 208 -2.51 6.13 10.45
N ARG A 209 -3.77 5.78 10.70
CA ARG A 209 -4.21 5.02 11.86
C ARG A 209 -3.96 3.54 11.61
N ILE A 210 -3.81 2.78 12.67
CA ILE A 210 -3.72 1.33 12.66
C ILE A 210 -4.88 0.82 13.50
N SER A 211 -5.77 0.07 12.86
CA SER A 211 -6.75 -0.76 13.56
C SER A 211 -6.08 -2.08 13.91
N ILE A 212 -6.08 -2.43 15.19
CA ILE A 212 -5.54 -3.69 15.70
C ILE A 212 -6.73 -4.57 16.03
N LYS A 213 -6.84 -5.70 15.35
CA LYS A 213 -7.93 -6.66 15.53
C LYS A 213 -7.42 -7.97 16.10
N HIS A 214 -8.20 -8.56 16.99
CA HIS A 214 -8.04 -9.94 17.43
C HIS A 214 -8.81 -10.84 16.49
N ARG A 215 -8.11 -11.79 15.86
CA ARG A 215 -8.74 -12.80 14.98
C ARG A 215 -8.78 -14.14 15.70
N TYR A 216 -9.96 -14.74 15.79
CA TYR A 216 -10.14 -16.06 16.41
C TYR A 216 -11.19 -16.89 15.67
N GLU A 217 -11.07 -18.21 15.78
CA GLU A 217 -12.00 -19.15 15.18
C GLU A 217 -13.15 -19.46 16.16
N VAL A 218 -14.38 -19.49 15.65
CA VAL A 218 -15.57 -19.86 16.41
C VAL A 218 -16.31 -20.97 15.67
N THR A 219 -16.52 -22.09 16.36
CA THR A 219 -17.39 -23.17 15.90
C THR A 219 -18.84 -22.82 16.24
N ARG A 220 -19.70 -22.82 15.22
CA ARG A 220 -21.14 -22.61 15.38
C ARG A 220 -21.81 -23.88 15.92
N PRO A 221 -23.04 -23.76 16.46
CA PRO A 221 -23.83 -24.92 16.89
C PRO A 221 -24.11 -25.93 15.77
N ASP A 222 -24.05 -25.50 14.51
CA ASP A 222 -24.20 -26.34 13.31
C ASP A 222 -22.91 -27.11 12.91
N GLY A 223 -21.83 -26.97 13.69
CA GLY A 223 -20.54 -27.62 13.44
C GLY A 223 -19.64 -26.90 12.44
N THR A 224 -20.09 -25.80 11.81
CA THR A 224 -19.26 -25.02 10.89
C THR A 224 -18.32 -24.08 11.66
N THR A 225 -17.10 -23.88 11.16
CA THR A 225 -16.17 -22.91 11.74
C THR A 225 -16.18 -21.59 10.96
N ARG A 226 -16.07 -20.48 11.68
CA ARG A 226 -15.90 -19.14 11.10
C ARG A 226 -14.79 -18.38 11.81
N TRP A 227 -14.08 -17.57 11.05
CA TRP A 227 -13.17 -16.57 11.60
C TRP A 227 -13.96 -15.32 12.01
N ILE A 228 -13.73 -14.85 13.22
CA ILE A 228 -14.26 -13.58 13.73
C ILE A 228 -13.07 -12.65 13.95
N GLU A 229 -13.26 -11.39 13.55
CA GLU A 229 -12.32 -10.30 13.84
C GLU A 229 -13.00 -9.30 14.77
N GLU A 230 -12.35 -9.00 15.89
CA GLU A 230 -12.84 -8.07 16.91
C GLU A 230 -11.82 -6.96 17.15
N ASP A 231 -12.28 -5.71 17.24
CA ASP A 231 -11.38 -4.59 17.50
C ASP A 231 -10.74 -4.71 18.89
N ALA A 232 -9.41 -4.71 18.92
CA ALA A 232 -8.60 -4.81 20.13
C ALA A 232 -8.08 -3.43 20.56
N ALA A 233 -7.53 -2.66 19.63
CA ALA A 233 -6.92 -1.36 19.90
C ALA A 233 -6.80 -0.49 18.64
N GLU A 234 -6.50 0.78 18.85
CA GLU A 234 -6.13 1.72 17.79
C GLU A 234 -4.75 2.30 18.08
N ALA A 235 -3.94 2.46 17.04
CA ALA A 235 -2.63 3.07 17.12
C ALA A 235 -2.39 4.05 15.97
N LYS A 236 -1.33 4.84 16.07
CA LYS A 236 -0.84 5.73 15.01
C LYS A 236 0.63 5.47 14.75
N ILE A 237 1.04 5.55 13.49
CA ILE A 237 2.47 5.49 13.13
C ILE A 237 3.12 6.81 13.56
N THR A 238 4.11 6.74 14.43
CA THR A 238 4.85 7.93 14.91
C THR A 238 6.18 8.12 14.18
N LYS A 239 6.83 7.02 13.80
CA LYS A 239 8.11 7.02 13.09
C LYS A 239 8.23 5.80 12.19
N LEU A 240 8.79 5.97 10.99
CA LEU A 240 9.22 4.84 10.15
C LEU A 240 10.72 4.63 10.35
N GLU A 241 11.14 3.37 10.44
CA GLU A 241 12.54 2.97 10.61
C GLU A 241 12.96 2.03 9.46
N GLY A 242 14.11 2.32 8.88
CA GLY A 242 14.70 1.58 7.75
C GLY A 242 16.19 1.83 7.67
N SER A 243 16.95 0.79 7.32
CA SER A 243 18.42 0.82 7.27
C SER A 243 18.99 1.25 5.93
N ASP A 244 18.18 1.42 4.89
CA ASP A 244 18.61 1.88 3.56
C ASP A 244 17.53 2.74 2.91
N GLU A 245 17.96 3.71 2.10
CA GLU A 245 17.14 4.77 1.46
C GLU A 245 15.99 4.25 0.57
N THR A 246 15.88 2.94 0.39
CA THR A 246 14.91 2.27 -0.49
C THR A 246 13.90 1.39 0.27
N GLU A 247 14.13 1.03 1.54
CA GLU A 247 13.25 0.11 2.30
C GLU A 247 13.13 0.46 3.79
N SER A 248 11.98 0.98 4.19
CA SER A 248 11.59 1.03 5.61
C SER A 248 10.82 -0.23 5.95
N LYS A 249 11.45 -1.12 6.71
CA LYS A 249 10.85 -2.41 7.09
C LYS A 249 10.04 -2.32 8.36
N THR A 250 10.27 -1.31 9.20
CA THR A 250 9.63 -1.21 10.51
C THR A 250 9.05 0.17 10.78
N ALA A 251 8.11 0.23 11.72
CA ALA A 251 7.43 1.44 12.16
C ALA A 251 7.30 1.43 13.68
N ILE A 252 7.58 2.56 14.31
CA ILE A 252 7.19 2.82 15.70
C ILE A 252 5.75 3.32 15.69
N CYS A 253 4.92 2.68 16.50
CA CYS A 253 3.50 2.96 16.63
C CYS A 253 3.18 3.34 18.08
N SER A 254 2.31 4.34 18.26
CA SER A 254 1.78 4.73 19.57
C SER A 254 0.31 4.37 19.65
N VAL A 255 -0.06 3.64 20.71
CA VAL A 255 -1.43 3.23 20.98
C VAL A 255 -2.25 4.44 21.44
N THR A 256 -3.35 4.71 20.75
CA THR A 256 -4.28 5.81 21.06
C THR A 256 -5.49 5.32 21.85
N LYS A 257 -5.87 4.04 21.72
CA LYS A 257 -7.01 3.44 22.41
C LYS A 257 -6.82 1.93 22.59
N GLY A 258 -7.31 1.38 23.70
CA GLY A 258 -7.37 -0.08 23.92
C GLY A 258 -6.06 -0.73 24.37
N GLY A 259 -5.09 0.04 24.89
CA GLY A 259 -3.78 -0.49 25.27
C GLY A 259 -3.82 -1.61 26.34
N GLU A 260 -4.77 -1.58 27.28
CA GLU A 260 -4.98 -2.65 28.27
C GLU A 260 -5.47 -3.94 27.61
N LYS A 261 -6.51 -3.86 26.77
CA LYS A 261 -7.01 -5.01 26.00
C LYS A 261 -5.93 -5.58 25.09
N LEU A 262 -5.13 -4.73 24.47
CA LEU A 262 -3.98 -5.15 23.65
C LEU A 262 -2.94 -5.88 24.50
N ARG A 263 -2.61 -5.38 25.70
CA ARG A 263 -1.68 -6.04 26.65
C ARG A 263 -2.18 -7.43 27.02
N ASP A 264 -3.46 -7.56 27.32
CA ASP A 264 -4.05 -8.85 27.70
C ASP A 264 -4.00 -9.86 26.55
N LEU A 265 -4.35 -9.43 25.33
CA LEU A 265 -4.29 -10.27 24.13
C LEU A 265 -2.86 -10.64 23.75
N TRP A 266 -1.92 -9.69 23.88
CA TRP A 266 -0.50 -9.92 23.66
C TRP A 266 0.07 -10.95 24.63
N ASN A 267 -0.22 -10.82 25.92
CA ASN A 267 0.21 -11.77 26.95
C ASN A 267 -0.36 -13.18 26.73
N LYS A 268 -1.59 -13.26 26.18
CA LYS A 268 -2.22 -14.51 25.77
C LYS A 268 -1.68 -15.07 24.45
N LYS A 269 -0.75 -14.38 23.79
CA LYS A 269 -0.25 -14.71 22.45
C LYS A 269 -1.37 -14.89 21.43
N ALA A 270 -2.42 -14.08 21.55
CA ALA A 270 -3.56 -14.11 20.65
C ALA A 270 -3.16 -13.68 19.23
N THR A 271 -3.89 -14.14 18.21
CA THR A 271 -3.63 -13.74 16.83
C THR A 271 -4.11 -12.31 16.60
N LEU A 272 -3.17 -11.39 16.41
CA LEU A 272 -3.42 -9.99 16.14
C LEU A 272 -3.19 -9.67 14.67
N VAL A 273 -4.14 -8.95 14.07
CA VAL A 273 -4.05 -8.45 12.69
C VAL A 273 -4.04 -6.93 12.76
N LEU A 274 -2.97 -6.32 12.24
CA LEU A 274 -2.83 -4.87 12.23
C LEU A 274 -3.07 -4.38 10.81
N VAL A 275 -4.04 -3.48 10.66
CA VAL A 275 -4.47 -2.96 9.36
C VAL A 275 -4.37 -1.45 9.37
N THR A 276 -3.71 -0.85 8.37
CA THR A 276 -3.71 0.62 8.27
C THR A 276 -5.07 1.12 7.80
N THR A 277 -5.57 2.16 8.45
CA THR A 277 -6.78 2.90 8.06
C THR A 277 -6.41 4.36 7.78
N ASN A 278 -7.03 4.92 6.74
CA ASN A 278 -6.86 6.33 6.33
C ASN A 278 -7.98 7.21 6.88
#